data_AF-A0A7I8VGA1-F1
#
_entry.id   AF-A0A7I8VGA1-F1
#
_cell.length_a   1.000
_cell.length_b   1.000
_cell.length_c   1.000
_cell.angle_alpha   90.00
_cell.angle_beta   90.00
_cell.angle_gamma   90.00
#
_symmetry.space_group_name_H-M   'P 1'
#
loop_
_entity.id
_entity.type
_entity.pdbx_description
1 polymer ?
#
loop_
_entity_poly.entity_id
_entity_poly.type
_entity_poly.pdbx_seq_one_letter_code
_entity_poly.pdbx_strand_id
1 'polypeptide(L)'
;MDPKKMNEFAGRVRAGGKGAGIGLGFLAAAGGLAYTLYQSMYTVEGGHRAIIFSRLGGIQKDIYTEGLHFRIPWFQYPIIYDIRTRPKKISSPTGSKDLQIVNISLRVLSRPDAAFLPQMYRQLGIDFDERVLPSICNEVLKSVVAKFNASQLITQRQQVSLMVRRELTERAKDFNIIMDDVAITELAFSREYAGAVEAKQIAQQEAQRAQYVVEMAKQERQQKIVQAEGEAQAALMIGEAISQNPGYLKLRKIRASQNIARTIAQSKNRVYLNAQSLMLNVGEKDFDEQVDSLTAKKKSQTRAVMQERLDVEPLSSEAGELVFKRHVYISYNDISGAGSRALLGIDMKVDSYDLSVIELKNMKPATVEGQLKCQFDILPLQVLNCKYEEFTLIIINTVLPSDKVQFVANKIFDYCVEGKVEKIVLLNVQHLDLSEKARRDMYENCFRGANTMTGMKPMPMNTPIYDQFLSTFLQMTSIENIPTVLLTIPGFKAYPGGCACDEDGSKHAISLFQETITKCTSLKFNLKLSCSLIYKERNDPDGNLAEMMYA
;
A
#
# COMPACT_ATOMS: atom_id res chain seq x y z
N MET A 1 -10.03 26.57 -79.73
CA MET A 1 -10.20 27.64 -80.72
C MET A 1 -10.03 27.03 -82.10
N ASP A 2 -11.05 27.11 -82.95
CA ASP A 2 -11.06 26.47 -84.28
C ASP A 2 -10.06 27.11 -85.25
N PRO A 3 -9.19 26.31 -85.91
CA PRO A 3 -8.15 26.82 -86.82
C PRO A 3 -8.71 27.49 -88.08
N LYS A 4 -10.00 27.25 -88.41
CA LYS A 4 -10.66 27.87 -89.56
C LYS A 4 -11.03 29.34 -89.33
N LYS A 5 -11.34 29.75 -88.08
CA LYS A 5 -11.64 31.16 -87.74
C LYS A 5 -10.37 32.03 -87.69
N MET A 6 -9.20 31.45 -87.43
CA MET A 6 -7.91 32.16 -87.48
C MET A 6 -7.49 32.50 -88.92
N ASN A 7 -7.75 31.62 -89.88
CA ASN A 7 -7.40 31.87 -91.28
C ASN A 7 -8.29 32.93 -91.94
N GLU A 8 -9.54 33.05 -91.52
CA GLU A 8 -10.45 34.09 -92.03
C GLU A 8 -10.09 35.49 -91.49
N PHE A 9 -9.59 35.56 -90.25
CA PHE A 9 -9.04 36.78 -89.67
C PHE A 9 -7.72 37.20 -90.35
N ALA A 10 -6.86 36.24 -90.69
CA ALA A 10 -5.61 36.49 -91.41
C ALA A 10 -5.83 36.99 -92.85
N GLY A 11 -6.91 36.57 -93.51
CA GLY A 11 -7.27 37.03 -94.86
C GLY A 11 -7.68 38.50 -94.95
N ARG A 12 -8.35 39.04 -93.92
CA ARG A 12 -8.79 40.45 -93.88
C ARG A 12 -7.68 41.45 -93.54
N VAL A 13 -6.61 40.99 -92.89
CA VAL A 13 -5.46 41.83 -92.49
C VAL A 13 -4.54 42.19 -93.68
N ARG A 14 -4.61 41.43 -94.79
CA ARG A 14 -3.75 41.65 -95.96
C ARG A 14 -4.21 42.78 -96.90
N ALA A 15 -5.37 43.40 -96.64
CA ALA A 15 -5.98 44.44 -97.50
C ALA A 15 -5.96 45.87 -96.89
N GLY A 16 -5.03 46.16 -95.97
CA GLY A 16 -4.83 47.51 -95.40
C GLY A 16 -3.45 48.06 -95.74
N GLY A 17 -3.37 49.34 -96.13
CA GLY A 17 -2.20 50.01 -96.72
C GLY A 17 -0.88 49.92 -95.93
N LYS A 18 0.23 50.29 -96.59
CA LYS A 18 1.66 50.09 -96.24
C LYS A 18 2.13 50.52 -94.82
N GLY A 19 1.27 51.04 -93.95
CA GLY A 19 1.53 51.27 -92.52
C GLY A 19 0.95 50.21 -91.56
N ALA A 20 -0.01 49.38 -92.02
CA ALA A 20 -0.70 48.40 -91.19
C ALA A 20 0.21 47.24 -90.73
N GLY A 21 1.15 46.80 -91.57
CA GLY A 21 2.07 45.70 -91.25
C GLY A 21 3.12 46.05 -90.19
N ILE A 22 3.62 47.30 -90.18
CA ILE A 22 4.56 47.78 -89.16
C ILE A 22 3.83 47.99 -87.82
N GLY A 23 2.61 48.53 -87.86
CA GLY A 23 1.77 48.69 -86.67
C GLY A 23 1.39 47.36 -86.01
N LEU A 24 1.07 46.33 -86.82
CA LEU A 24 0.77 44.98 -86.32
C LEU A 24 2.01 44.30 -85.72
N GLY A 25 3.19 44.46 -86.33
CA GLY A 25 4.45 43.94 -85.78
C GLY A 25 4.82 44.60 -84.46
N PHE A 26 4.63 45.92 -84.35
CA PHE A 26 4.88 46.64 -83.10
C PHE A 26 3.87 46.28 -82.01
N LEU A 27 2.58 46.11 -82.35
CA LEU A 27 1.56 45.61 -81.42
C LEU A 27 1.82 44.17 -80.96
N ALA A 28 2.30 43.29 -81.85
CA ALA A 28 2.66 41.93 -81.48
C ALA A 28 3.90 41.88 -80.58
N ALA A 29 4.91 42.72 -80.85
CA ALA A 29 6.08 42.85 -79.99
C ALA A 29 5.74 43.45 -78.62
N ALA A 30 4.93 44.51 -78.58
CA ALA A 30 4.44 45.13 -77.34
C ALA A 30 3.55 44.17 -76.54
N GLY A 31 2.65 43.45 -77.20
CA GLY A 31 1.81 42.42 -76.59
C GLY A 31 2.62 41.23 -76.08
N GLY A 32 3.65 40.81 -76.82
CA GLY A 32 4.60 39.78 -76.39
C GLY A 32 5.36 40.20 -75.14
N LEU A 33 5.92 41.42 -75.12
CA LEU A 33 6.62 41.96 -73.95
C LEU A 33 5.68 42.08 -72.73
N ALA A 34 4.48 42.64 -72.91
CA ALA A 34 3.49 42.73 -71.85
C ALA A 34 3.11 41.35 -71.28
N TYR A 35 2.93 40.35 -72.16
CA TYR A 35 2.67 38.97 -71.75
C TYR A 35 3.84 38.36 -70.98
N THR A 36 5.08 38.59 -71.42
CA THR A 36 6.27 38.11 -70.68
C THR A 36 6.40 38.78 -69.32
N LEU A 37 6.16 40.09 -69.19
CA LEU A 37 6.19 40.79 -67.92
C LEU A 37 5.09 40.29 -66.98
N TYR A 38 3.87 40.13 -67.48
CA TYR A 38 2.76 39.56 -66.70
C TYR A 38 3.06 38.15 -66.21
N GLN A 39 3.62 37.28 -67.07
CA GLN A 39 4.05 35.94 -66.69
C GLN A 39 5.26 35.94 -65.75
N SER A 40 6.10 36.98 -65.76
CA SER A 40 7.26 37.12 -64.88
C SER A 40 6.87 37.56 -63.47
N MET A 41 5.67 38.09 -63.28
CA MET A 41 5.19 38.53 -61.98
C MET A 41 4.47 37.39 -61.28
N TYR A 42 4.75 37.20 -60.00
CA TYR A 42 3.96 36.31 -59.13
C TYR A 42 3.83 36.91 -57.74
N THR A 43 2.70 36.68 -57.10
CA THR A 43 2.42 37.22 -55.77
C THR A 43 2.46 36.09 -54.74
N VAL A 44 3.14 36.33 -53.63
CA VAL A 44 3.15 35.44 -52.46
C VAL A 44 2.16 35.99 -51.44
N GLU A 45 1.15 35.19 -51.11
CA GLU A 45 0.14 35.55 -50.12
C GLU A 45 0.70 35.61 -48.70
N GLY A 46 0.04 36.36 -47.83
CA GLY A 46 0.43 36.49 -46.43
C GLY A 46 0.44 35.13 -45.71
N GLY A 47 1.47 34.88 -44.91
CA GLY A 47 1.66 33.58 -44.24
C GLY A 47 2.16 32.45 -45.14
N HIS A 48 2.58 32.76 -46.38
CA HIS A 48 3.32 31.85 -47.24
C HIS A 48 4.75 32.38 -47.47
N ARG A 49 5.63 31.49 -47.91
CA ARG A 49 7.00 31.80 -48.37
C ARG A 49 7.24 31.09 -49.68
N ALA A 50 7.95 31.74 -50.61
CA ALA A 50 8.31 31.11 -51.87
C ALA A 50 9.80 30.79 -51.93
N ILE A 51 10.11 29.61 -52.47
CA ILE A 51 11.45 29.21 -52.87
C ILE A 51 11.49 29.10 -54.40
N ILE A 52 12.58 29.49 -55.03
CA ILE A 52 12.70 29.43 -56.49
C ILE A 52 13.49 28.19 -56.91
N PHE A 53 12.87 27.37 -57.75
CA PHE A 53 13.55 26.31 -58.50
C PHE A 53 14.01 26.85 -59.85
N SER A 54 15.33 26.89 -60.04
CA SER A 54 15.96 27.23 -61.32
C SER A 54 16.28 25.97 -62.11
N ARG A 55 15.86 25.90 -63.38
CA ARG A 55 16.17 24.77 -64.27
C ARG A 55 17.67 24.55 -64.50
N LEU A 56 18.48 25.61 -64.39
CA LEU A 56 19.93 25.58 -64.62
C LEU A 56 20.74 25.33 -63.33
N GLY A 57 20.22 25.75 -62.17
CA GLY A 57 20.96 25.78 -60.89
C GLY A 57 20.28 25.04 -59.73
N GLY A 58 19.15 24.38 -59.97
CA GLY A 58 18.37 23.71 -58.93
C GLY A 58 17.69 24.68 -57.97
N ILE A 59 17.55 24.28 -56.72
CA ILE A 59 16.84 25.05 -55.69
C ILE A 59 17.74 26.18 -55.16
N GLN A 60 17.29 27.41 -55.31
CA GLN A 60 18.00 28.60 -54.83
C GLN A 60 17.97 28.70 -53.31
N LYS A 61 18.97 29.36 -52.73
CA LYS A 61 19.08 29.56 -51.26
C LYS A 61 18.18 30.69 -50.75
N ASP A 62 17.78 31.60 -51.61
CA ASP A 62 17.02 32.78 -51.22
C ASP A 62 15.55 32.44 -50.98
N ILE A 63 14.99 33.02 -49.93
CA ILE A 63 13.60 32.83 -49.51
C ILE A 63 12.86 34.15 -49.73
N TYR A 64 11.77 34.08 -50.50
CA TYR A 64 10.95 35.24 -50.82
C TYR A 64 9.80 35.35 -49.83
N THR A 65 9.68 36.52 -49.19
CA THR A 65 8.60 36.84 -48.26
C THR A 65 7.28 37.10 -48.96
N GLU A 66 6.22 37.41 -48.22
CA GLU A 66 4.96 37.87 -48.79
C GLU A 66 5.15 39.14 -49.65
N GLY A 67 4.36 39.28 -50.70
CA GLY A 67 4.44 40.39 -51.65
C GLY A 67 4.61 39.97 -53.11
N LEU A 68 4.73 40.97 -53.97
CA LEU A 68 4.89 40.81 -55.40
C LEU A 68 6.37 40.61 -55.74
N HIS A 69 6.69 39.49 -56.39
CA HIS A 69 8.04 39.10 -56.75
C HIS A 69 8.17 38.86 -58.25
N PHE A 70 9.40 38.97 -58.75
CA PHE A 70 9.74 38.77 -60.16
C PHE A 70 10.47 37.44 -60.34
N ARG A 71 10.04 36.66 -61.33
CA ARG A 71 10.67 35.41 -61.78
C ARG A 71 10.97 35.49 -63.27
N ILE A 72 12.02 34.80 -63.72
CA ILE A 72 12.28 34.62 -65.14
C ILE A 72 11.41 33.47 -65.66
N PRO A 73 10.42 33.72 -66.55
CA PRO A 73 9.59 32.66 -67.12
C PRO A 73 10.48 31.60 -67.80
N TRP A 74 10.03 30.34 -67.80
CA TRP A 74 10.76 29.15 -68.29
C TRP A 74 11.94 28.65 -67.45
N PHE A 75 12.74 29.53 -66.86
CA PHE A 75 13.92 29.11 -66.09
C PHE A 75 13.64 29.00 -64.59
N GLN A 76 12.75 29.83 -64.05
CA GLN A 76 12.46 29.90 -62.63
C GLN A 76 11.00 29.53 -62.34
N TYR A 77 10.81 28.59 -61.42
CA TYR A 77 9.52 28.11 -60.94
C TYR A 77 9.41 28.38 -59.44
N PRO A 78 8.48 29.25 -59.01
CA PRO A 78 8.25 29.50 -57.60
C PRO A 78 7.48 28.33 -56.99
N ILE A 79 7.97 27.79 -55.89
CA ILE A 79 7.29 26.80 -55.06
C ILE A 79 6.84 27.53 -53.81
N ILE A 80 5.52 27.63 -53.63
CA ILE A 80 4.91 28.34 -52.51
C ILE A 80 4.72 27.35 -51.37
N TYR A 81 5.23 27.71 -50.20
CA TYR A 81 5.17 26.95 -48.97
C TYR A 81 4.30 27.68 -47.95
N ASP A 82 3.40 26.95 -47.30
CA ASP A 82 2.63 27.47 -46.17
C ASP A 82 3.46 27.36 -44.89
N ILE A 83 3.67 28.48 -44.21
CA ILE A 83 4.44 28.55 -42.95
C ILE A 83 3.52 28.66 -41.73
N ARG A 84 2.21 28.55 -41.90
CA ARG A 84 1.23 28.59 -40.81
C ARG A 84 1.24 27.27 -40.03
N THR A 85 0.90 27.37 -38.76
CA THR A 85 0.72 26.23 -37.87
C THR A 85 -0.46 25.38 -38.34
N ARG A 86 -0.21 24.08 -38.56
CA ARG A 86 -1.24 23.11 -38.93
C ARG A 86 -1.40 22.06 -37.84
N PRO A 87 -2.64 21.76 -37.41
CA PRO A 87 -2.89 20.68 -36.47
C PRO A 87 -2.86 19.32 -37.19
N LYS A 88 -2.22 18.33 -36.57
CA LYS A 88 -2.24 16.94 -37.01
C LYS A 88 -2.51 16.01 -35.84
N LYS A 89 -3.47 15.09 -36.00
CA LYS A 89 -3.74 14.02 -35.04
C LYS A 89 -3.03 12.75 -35.51
N ILE A 90 -2.19 12.18 -34.66
CA ILE A 90 -1.43 10.94 -34.93
C ILE A 90 -1.74 9.96 -33.82
N SER A 91 -2.17 8.74 -34.17
CA SER A 91 -2.44 7.68 -33.21
C SER A 91 -1.45 6.54 -33.38
N SER A 92 -0.96 6.00 -32.27
CA SER A 92 0.00 4.91 -32.29
C SER A 92 -0.24 3.92 -31.15
N PRO A 93 -0.38 2.60 -31.43
CA PRO A 93 -0.33 1.59 -30.39
C PRO A 93 1.11 1.46 -29.89
N THR A 94 1.29 1.62 -28.58
CA THR A 94 2.59 1.64 -27.92
C THR A 94 2.59 0.74 -26.69
N GLY A 95 3.71 0.03 -26.47
CA GLY A 95 3.91 -0.77 -25.26
C GLY A 95 4.38 0.09 -24.09
N SER A 96 3.75 -0.08 -22.92
CA SER A 96 4.23 0.48 -21.64
C SER A 96 5.34 -0.39 -21.03
N LYS A 97 5.93 0.09 -19.92
CA LYS A 97 6.98 -0.61 -19.18
C LYS A 97 6.56 -1.99 -18.66
N ASP A 98 5.28 -2.14 -18.33
CA ASP A 98 4.63 -3.39 -17.88
C ASP A 98 4.07 -4.22 -19.04
N LEU A 99 4.56 -3.99 -20.26
CA LEU A 99 4.22 -4.72 -21.48
C LEU A 99 2.72 -4.65 -21.86
N GLN A 100 2.02 -3.60 -21.43
CA GLN A 100 0.64 -3.36 -21.83
C GLN A 100 0.58 -2.52 -23.10
N ILE A 101 -0.30 -2.89 -24.02
CA ILE A 101 -0.53 -2.13 -25.24
C ILE A 101 -1.50 -0.99 -24.93
N VAL A 102 -1.06 0.24 -25.19
CA VAL A 102 -1.82 1.47 -25.00
C VAL A 102 -1.95 2.17 -26.35
N ASN A 103 -3.18 2.51 -26.74
CA ASN A 103 -3.42 3.34 -27.91
C ASN A 103 -3.40 4.81 -27.49
N ILE A 104 -2.39 5.55 -27.94
CA ILE A 104 -2.20 6.95 -27.61
C ILE A 104 -2.40 7.78 -28.87
N SER A 105 -3.30 8.76 -28.79
CA SER A 105 -3.47 9.79 -29.81
C SER A 105 -2.84 11.09 -29.36
N LEU A 106 -2.01 11.65 -30.23
CA LEU A 106 -1.29 12.90 -30.05
C LEU A 106 -1.83 13.94 -31.04
N ARG A 107 -2.12 15.15 -30.55
CA ARG A 107 -2.31 16.34 -31.38
C ARG A 107 -1.02 17.13 -31.40
N VAL A 108 -0.49 17.33 -32.59
CA VAL A 108 0.70 18.11 -32.86
C VAL A 108 0.31 19.35 -33.63
N LEU A 109 0.74 20.51 -33.14
CA LEU A 109 0.74 21.76 -33.88
C LEU A 109 2.16 22.01 -34.39
N SER A 110 2.33 21.98 -35.71
CA SER A 110 3.64 22.12 -36.33
C SER A 110 3.61 23.08 -37.51
N ARG A 111 4.75 23.74 -37.74
CA ARG A 111 5.00 24.57 -38.91
C ARG A 111 6.46 24.43 -39.35
N PRO A 112 6.78 24.61 -40.62
CA PRO A 112 8.16 24.58 -41.08
C PRO A 112 8.93 25.84 -40.62
N ASP A 113 10.24 25.71 -40.42
CA ASP A 113 11.09 26.88 -40.18
C ASP A 113 11.30 27.67 -41.48
N ALA A 114 10.88 28.94 -41.45
CA ALA A 114 10.97 29.83 -42.60
C ALA A 114 12.42 30.07 -43.06
N ALA A 115 13.42 30.00 -42.16
CA ALA A 115 14.81 30.27 -42.49
C ALA A 115 15.50 29.14 -43.27
N PHE A 116 15.03 27.90 -43.13
CA PHE A 116 15.68 26.71 -43.70
C PHE A 116 14.82 25.99 -44.76
N LEU A 117 13.77 26.65 -45.28
CA LEU A 117 12.87 26.09 -46.31
C LEU A 117 13.59 25.46 -47.52
N PRO A 118 14.67 26.06 -48.09
CA PRO A 118 15.35 25.45 -49.24
C PRO A 118 16.07 24.14 -48.93
N GLN A 119 16.51 23.94 -47.68
CA GLN A 119 17.12 22.69 -47.24
C GLN A 119 16.03 21.65 -46.95
N MET A 120 14.99 22.07 -46.25
CA MET A 120 13.85 21.24 -45.91
C MET A 120 13.15 20.70 -47.18
N TYR A 121 12.91 21.53 -48.20
CA TYR A 121 12.31 21.09 -49.46
C TYR A 121 13.18 20.07 -50.21
N ARG A 122 14.52 20.21 -50.18
CA ARG A 122 15.45 19.25 -50.79
C ARG A 122 15.38 17.87 -50.14
N GLN A 123 15.24 17.82 -48.82
CA GLN A 123 15.27 16.58 -48.05
C GLN A 123 13.88 15.92 -47.95
N LEU A 124 12.83 16.72 -47.76
CA LEU A 124 11.51 16.27 -47.33
C LEU A 124 10.43 16.49 -48.39
N GLY A 125 10.59 17.50 -49.25
CA GLY A 125 9.59 17.91 -50.23
C GLY A 125 8.52 18.85 -49.67
N ILE A 126 7.35 18.91 -50.31
CA ILE A 126 6.21 19.73 -49.87
C ILE A 126 5.44 19.05 -48.73
N ASP A 127 5.32 17.72 -48.78
CA ASP A 127 4.53 16.91 -47.85
C ASP A 127 5.39 16.45 -46.64
N PHE A 128 6.10 17.40 -46.04
CA PHE A 128 7.00 17.12 -44.91
C PHE A 128 6.24 16.55 -43.71
N ASP A 129 5.00 16.99 -43.52
CA ASP A 129 4.14 16.64 -42.40
C ASP A 129 3.57 15.22 -42.51
N GLU A 130 3.28 14.73 -43.71
CA GLU A 130 2.83 13.34 -43.95
C GLU A 130 3.96 12.34 -43.86
N ARG A 131 5.15 12.72 -44.34
CA ARG A 131 6.28 11.81 -44.42
C ARG A 131 6.99 11.62 -43.08
N VAL A 132 7.26 12.71 -42.36
CA VAL A 132 8.16 12.66 -41.20
C VAL A 132 7.42 12.65 -39.87
N LEU A 133 6.38 13.47 -39.68
CA LEU A 133 5.71 13.56 -38.37
C LEU A 133 5.22 12.21 -37.83
N PRO A 134 4.60 11.30 -38.61
CA PRO A 134 4.21 10.00 -38.09
C PRO A 134 5.41 9.15 -37.63
N SER A 135 6.54 9.25 -38.32
CA SER A 135 7.74 8.47 -37.99
C SER A 135 8.35 8.92 -36.65
N ILE A 136 8.68 10.20 -36.50
CA ILE A 136 9.22 10.76 -35.25
C ILE A 136 8.21 10.68 -34.10
N CYS A 137 6.92 10.89 -34.36
CA CYS A 137 5.89 10.75 -33.31
C CYS A 137 5.81 9.31 -32.79
N ASN A 138 5.79 8.32 -33.68
CA ASN A 138 5.75 6.91 -33.28
C ASN A 138 7.01 6.50 -32.52
N GLU A 139 8.18 6.97 -32.94
CA GLU A 139 9.45 6.69 -32.27
C GLU A 139 9.49 7.27 -30.85
N VAL A 140 9.22 8.57 -30.71
CA VAL A 140 9.26 9.25 -29.40
C VAL A 140 8.17 8.72 -28.47
N LEU A 141 6.96 8.47 -28.97
CA LEU A 141 5.90 7.86 -28.15
C LEU A 141 6.35 6.50 -27.62
N LYS A 142 6.94 5.64 -28.45
CA LYS A 142 7.48 4.34 -28.01
C LYS A 142 8.60 4.48 -26.98
N SER A 143 9.53 5.42 -27.19
CA SER A 143 10.64 5.69 -26.26
C SER A 143 10.15 6.18 -24.89
N VAL A 144 9.23 7.16 -24.86
CA VAL A 144 8.77 7.77 -23.60
C VAL A 144 7.83 6.83 -22.86
N VAL A 145 6.85 6.23 -23.54
CA VAL A 145 5.82 5.40 -22.90
C VAL A 145 6.43 4.13 -22.32
N ALA A 146 7.48 3.56 -22.93
CA ALA A 146 8.21 2.42 -22.39
C ALA A 146 8.88 2.68 -21.04
N LYS A 147 9.06 3.95 -20.64
CA LYS A 147 9.63 4.33 -19.34
C LYS A 147 8.60 4.31 -18.20
N PHE A 148 7.30 4.32 -18.52
CA PHE A 148 6.20 4.42 -17.55
C PHE A 148 5.32 3.17 -17.53
N ASN A 149 4.79 2.83 -16.36
CA ASN A 149 3.76 1.78 -16.24
C ASN A 149 2.41 2.29 -16.75
N ALA A 150 1.54 1.38 -17.19
CA ALA A 150 0.19 1.71 -17.68
C ALA A 150 -0.62 2.58 -16.70
N SER A 151 -0.57 2.28 -15.40
CA SER A 151 -1.25 3.07 -14.36
C SER A 151 -0.72 4.51 -14.23
N GLN A 152 0.59 4.70 -14.41
CA GLN A 152 1.24 6.01 -14.33
C GLN A 152 0.88 6.90 -15.52
N LEU A 153 0.60 6.32 -16.69
CA LEU A 153 0.16 7.09 -17.86
C LEU A 153 -1.19 7.78 -17.63
N ILE A 154 -2.03 7.23 -16.74
CA ILE A 154 -3.29 7.84 -16.32
C ILE A 154 -3.03 8.92 -15.27
N THR A 155 -2.32 8.57 -14.19
CA THR A 155 -2.17 9.44 -13.01
C THR A 155 -1.18 10.59 -13.24
N GLN A 156 -0.11 10.36 -14.01
CA GLN A 156 0.98 11.30 -14.27
C GLN A 156 0.97 11.81 -15.72
N ARG A 157 -0.21 11.88 -16.36
CA ARG A 157 -0.36 12.28 -17.78
C ARG A 157 0.32 13.60 -18.12
N GLN A 158 0.31 14.57 -17.22
CA GLN A 158 0.95 15.88 -17.43
C GLN A 158 2.47 15.76 -17.58
N GLN A 159 3.12 14.98 -16.72
CA GLN A 159 4.56 14.75 -16.76
C GLN A 159 4.96 14.01 -18.04
N VAL A 160 4.19 12.99 -18.42
CA VAL A 160 4.40 12.25 -19.68
C VAL A 160 4.25 13.20 -20.88
N SER A 161 3.21 14.04 -20.91
CA SER A 161 3.00 14.99 -22.00
C SER A 161 4.14 16.01 -22.13
N LEU A 162 4.71 16.46 -21.01
CA LEU A 162 5.85 17.39 -21.03
C LEU A 162 7.10 16.70 -21.58
N MET A 163 7.37 15.46 -21.16
CA MET A 163 8.50 14.67 -21.65
C MET A 163 8.38 14.40 -23.16
N VAL A 164 7.19 13.97 -23.62
CA VAL A 164 6.90 13.76 -25.04
C VAL A 164 7.11 15.05 -25.83
N ARG A 165 6.60 16.19 -25.33
CA ARG A 165 6.79 17.50 -25.99
C ARG A 165 8.27 17.85 -26.13
N ARG A 166 9.06 17.67 -25.06
CA ARG A 166 10.50 17.96 -25.08
C ARG A 166 11.24 17.10 -26.10
N GLU A 167 11.09 15.77 -26.02
CA GLU A 167 11.78 14.84 -26.93
C GLU A 167 11.33 15.05 -28.39
N LEU A 168 10.05 15.29 -28.66
CA LEU A 168 9.57 15.60 -30.01
C LEU A 168 10.09 16.93 -30.54
N THR A 169 10.16 17.96 -29.70
CA THR A 169 10.67 19.27 -30.12
C THR A 169 12.16 19.19 -30.46
N GLU A 170 12.93 18.40 -29.71
CA GLU A 170 14.34 18.15 -29.97
C GLU A 170 14.52 17.38 -31.29
N ARG A 171 13.78 16.29 -31.49
CA ARG A 171 13.82 15.51 -32.74
C ARG A 171 13.33 16.29 -33.97
N ALA A 172 12.33 17.15 -33.83
CA ALA A 172 11.78 17.92 -34.94
C ALA A 172 12.76 18.99 -35.45
N LYS A 173 13.66 19.50 -34.59
CA LYS A 173 14.69 20.48 -34.98
C LYS A 173 15.66 19.92 -36.03
N ASP A 174 16.00 18.63 -35.96
CA ASP A 174 16.88 17.98 -36.93
C ASP A 174 16.32 18.06 -38.36
N PHE A 175 15.00 18.15 -38.49
CA PHE A 175 14.27 18.25 -39.77
C PHE A 175 13.85 19.68 -40.11
N ASN A 176 14.27 20.69 -39.33
CA ASN A 176 13.87 22.10 -39.47
C ASN A 176 12.35 22.32 -39.34
N ILE A 177 11.68 21.53 -38.49
CA ILE A 177 10.25 21.67 -38.17
C ILE A 177 10.11 22.27 -36.78
N ILE A 178 9.29 23.30 -36.66
CA ILE A 178 8.97 23.95 -35.39
C ILE A 178 7.68 23.37 -34.84
N MET A 179 7.75 22.91 -33.59
CA MET A 179 6.64 22.36 -32.83
C MET A 179 6.08 23.47 -31.93
N ASP A 180 4.90 24.00 -32.24
CA ASP A 180 4.29 25.07 -31.45
C ASP A 180 3.59 24.50 -30.20
N ASP A 181 2.92 23.35 -30.33
CA ASP A 181 2.30 22.65 -29.20
C ASP A 181 2.20 21.14 -29.48
N VAL A 182 2.28 20.36 -28.41
CA VAL A 182 2.08 18.91 -28.43
C VAL A 182 1.26 18.53 -27.21
N ALA A 183 0.16 17.83 -27.46
CA ALA A 183 -0.75 17.38 -26.41
C ALA A 183 -1.29 15.98 -26.72
N ILE A 184 -1.26 15.10 -25.73
CA ILE A 184 -1.96 13.81 -25.78
C ILE A 184 -3.46 14.10 -25.74
N THR A 185 -4.24 13.68 -26.74
CA THR A 185 -5.70 13.89 -26.77
C THR A 185 -6.44 12.74 -26.10
N GLU A 186 -6.16 11.52 -26.51
CA GLU A 186 -6.85 10.31 -26.08
C GLU A 186 -5.80 9.27 -25.68
N LEU A 187 -6.11 8.54 -24.60
CA LEU A 187 -5.31 7.43 -24.12
C LEU A 187 -6.27 6.31 -23.77
N ALA A 188 -6.16 5.19 -24.48
CA ALA A 188 -7.03 4.03 -24.32
C ALA A 188 -6.21 2.78 -24.07
N PHE A 189 -6.62 2.00 -23.07
CA PHE A 189 -6.10 0.65 -22.81
C PHE A 189 -6.98 -0.40 -23.50
N SER A 190 -6.52 -1.66 -23.51
CA SER A 190 -7.38 -2.79 -23.87
C SER A 190 -8.58 -2.87 -22.92
N ARG A 191 -9.72 -3.36 -23.41
CA ARG A 191 -10.95 -3.45 -22.62
C ARG A 191 -10.77 -4.40 -21.43
N GLU A 192 -10.00 -5.45 -21.63
CA GLU A 192 -9.67 -6.46 -20.63
C GLU A 192 -8.85 -5.85 -19.49
N TYR A 193 -7.86 -5.02 -19.80
CA TYR A 193 -7.06 -4.33 -18.78
C TYR A 193 -7.88 -3.29 -18.02
N ALA A 194 -8.69 -2.49 -18.71
CA ALA A 194 -9.58 -1.52 -18.08
C ALA A 194 -10.56 -2.20 -17.11
N GLY A 195 -11.19 -3.30 -17.54
CA GLY A 195 -12.08 -4.10 -16.69
C GLY A 195 -11.37 -4.73 -15.48
N ALA A 196 -10.13 -5.21 -15.66
CA ALA A 196 -9.34 -5.76 -14.56
C ALA A 196 -8.94 -4.69 -13.52
N VAL A 197 -8.60 -3.48 -13.97
CA VAL A 197 -8.29 -2.34 -13.08
C VAL A 197 -9.54 -1.91 -12.30
N GLU A 198 -10.69 -1.80 -12.98
CA GLU A 198 -11.96 -1.48 -12.34
C GLU A 198 -12.37 -2.55 -11.31
N ALA A 199 -12.30 -3.83 -11.68
CA ALA A 199 -12.58 -4.93 -10.76
C ALA A 199 -11.65 -4.92 -9.54
N LYS A 200 -10.35 -4.62 -9.75
CA LYS A 200 -9.39 -4.47 -8.65
C LYS A 200 -9.75 -3.29 -7.75
N GLN A 201 -10.17 -2.16 -8.31
CA GLN A 201 -10.60 -1.00 -7.53
C GLN A 201 -11.86 -1.30 -6.70
N ILE A 202 -12.85 -1.98 -7.31
CA ILE A 202 -14.06 -2.43 -6.61
C ILE A 202 -13.68 -3.37 -5.46
N ALA A 203 -12.86 -4.39 -5.72
CA ALA A 203 -12.41 -5.33 -4.68
C ALA A 203 -11.62 -4.64 -3.55
N GLN A 204 -10.77 -3.67 -3.87
CA GLN A 204 -10.04 -2.88 -2.87
C GLN A 204 -10.99 -2.01 -2.03
N GLN A 205 -11.98 -1.37 -2.67
CA GLN A 205 -12.98 -0.55 -1.98
C GLN A 205 -13.89 -1.41 -1.09
N GLU A 206 -14.30 -2.59 -1.55
CA GLU A 206 -15.07 -3.55 -0.76
C GLU A 206 -14.26 -4.07 0.43
N ALA A 207 -12.99 -4.39 0.25
CA ALA A 207 -12.11 -4.81 1.35
C ALA A 207 -11.96 -3.70 2.40
N GLN A 208 -11.74 -2.45 1.98
CA GLN A 208 -11.68 -1.30 2.90
C GLN A 208 -13.01 -1.09 3.64
N ARG A 209 -14.13 -1.23 2.93
CA ARG A 209 -15.46 -1.13 3.55
C ARG A 209 -15.69 -2.26 4.57
N ALA A 210 -15.31 -3.49 4.24
CA ALA A 210 -15.42 -4.62 5.16
C ALA A 210 -14.58 -4.41 6.41
N GLN A 211 -13.34 -3.93 6.27
CA GLN A 211 -12.49 -3.54 7.41
C GLN A 211 -13.14 -2.47 8.28
N TYR A 212 -13.70 -1.42 7.66
CA TYR A 212 -14.40 -0.37 8.40
C TYR A 212 -15.62 -0.89 9.16
N VAL A 213 -16.40 -1.82 8.57
CA VAL A 213 -17.54 -2.45 9.24
C VAL A 213 -17.10 -3.29 10.44
N VAL A 214 -16.02 -4.06 10.30
CA VAL A 214 -15.45 -4.85 11.41
C VAL A 214 -14.97 -3.92 12.53
N GLU A 215 -14.27 -2.84 12.20
CA GLU A 215 -13.80 -1.87 13.18
C GLU A 215 -14.96 -1.18 13.89
N MET A 216 -15.98 -0.73 13.15
CA MET A 216 -17.20 -0.16 13.73
C MET A 216 -17.89 -1.15 14.67
N ALA A 217 -17.98 -2.44 14.31
CA ALA A 217 -18.55 -3.46 15.17
C ALA A 217 -17.72 -3.72 16.44
N LYS A 218 -16.38 -3.68 16.36
CA LYS A 218 -15.48 -3.75 17.52
C LYS A 218 -15.73 -2.56 18.47
N GLN A 219 -15.81 -1.34 17.93
CA GLN A 219 -16.07 -0.13 18.70
C GLN A 219 -17.45 -0.15 19.37
N GLU A 220 -18.50 -0.55 18.64
CA GLU A 220 -19.85 -0.69 19.21
C GLU A 220 -19.90 -1.74 20.33
N ARG A 221 -19.18 -2.86 20.17
CA ARG A 221 -19.08 -3.90 21.21
C ARG A 221 -18.40 -3.34 22.45
N GLN A 222 -17.28 -2.64 22.28
CA GLN A 222 -16.56 -2.02 23.40
C GLN A 222 -17.42 -0.97 24.11
N GLN A 223 -18.16 -0.15 23.35
CA GLN A 223 -19.10 0.82 23.90
C GLN A 223 -20.18 0.14 24.76
N LYS A 224 -20.77 -0.97 24.27
CA LYS A 224 -21.78 -1.73 25.03
C LYS A 224 -21.22 -2.37 26.30
N ILE A 225 -20.01 -2.90 26.27
CA ILE A 225 -19.35 -3.49 27.45
C ILE A 225 -19.11 -2.40 28.50
N VAL A 226 -18.49 -1.28 28.11
CA VAL A 226 -18.22 -0.16 29.03
C VAL A 226 -19.52 0.42 29.58
N GLN A 227 -20.57 0.52 28.76
CA GLN A 227 -21.88 0.95 29.22
C GLN A 227 -22.47 -0.03 30.24
N ALA A 228 -22.45 -1.34 29.96
CA ALA A 228 -22.97 -2.36 30.87
C ALA A 228 -22.19 -2.41 32.19
N GLU A 229 -20.87 -2.28 32.15
CA GLU A 229 -20.02 -2.17 33.34
C GLU A 229 -20.33 -0.91 34.15
N GLY A 230 -20.48 0.23 33.47
CA GLY A 230 -20.88 1.49 34.10
C GLY A 230 -22.26 1.40 34.76
N GLU A 231 -23.23 0.77 34.10
CA GLU A 231 -24.57 0.52 34.64
C GLU A 231 -24.53 -0.45 35.83
N ALA A 232 -23.73 -1.53 35.75
CA ALA A 232 -23.57 -2.48 36.84
C ALA A 232 -22.91 -1.84 38.08
N GLN A 233 -21.84 -1.07 37.88
CA GLN A 233 -21.18 -0.33 38.97
C GLN A 233 -22.10 0.74 39.58
N ALA A 234 -22.83 1.48 38.73
CA ALA A 234 -23.83 2.44 39.20
C ALA A 234 -24.94 1.74 40.01
N ALA A 235 -25.43 0.59 39.56
CA ALA A 235 -26.43 -0.19 40.29
C ALA A 235 -25.92 -0.70 41.65
N LEU A 236 -24.66 -1.13 41.73
CA LEU A 236 -24.02 -1.52 42.98
C LEU A 236 -23.91 -0.33 43.95
N MET A 237 -23.35 0.80 43.50
CA MET A 237 -23.23 2.01 44.34
C MET A 237 -24.59 2.52 44.82
N ILE A 238 -25.61 2.51 43.94
CA ILE A 238 -26.98 2.85 44.32
C ILE A 238 -27.51 1.85 45.35
N GLY A 239 -27.25 0.56 45.15
CA GLY A 239 -27.63 -0.50 46.09
C GLY A 239 -26.99 -0.36 47.47
N GLU A 240 -25.71 0.04 47.53
CA GLU A 240 -24.99 0.33 48.76
C GLU A 240 -25.55 1.58 49.45
N ALA A 241 -25.78 2.66 48.71
CA ALA A 241 -26.37 3.90 49.24
C ALA A 241 -27.77 3.66 49.81
N ILE A 242 -28.59 2.84 49.14
CA ILE A 242 -29.91 2.40 49.63
C ILE A 242 -29.77 1.58 50.92
N SER A 243 -28.78 0.70 51.00
CA SER A 243 -28.57 -0.16 52.16
C SER A 243 -28.10 0.61 53.39
N GLN A 244 -27.32 1.68 53.19
CA GLN A 244 -26.85 2.56 54.26
C GLN A 244 -27.94 3.50 54.78
N ASN A 245 -28.84 3.98 53.89
CA ASN A 245 -29.90 4.91 54.27
C ASN A 245 -31.26 4.51 53.65
N PRO A 246 -32.15 3.84 54.40
CA PRO A 246 -33.48 3.48 53.91
C PRO A 246 -34.36 4.69 53.55
N GLY A 247 -34.06 5.88 54.09
CA GLY A 247 -34.70 7.14 53.70
C GLY A 247 -34.43 7.56 52.25
N TYR A 248 -33.36 7.05 51.63
CA TYR A 248 -33.01 7.35 50.24
C TYR A 248 -34.05 6.80 49.25
N LEU A 249 -34.57 5.59 49.46
CA LEU A 249 -35.65 5.01 48.64
C LEU A 249 -36.94 5.83 48.74
N LYS A 250 -37.29 6.29 49.95
CA LYS A 250 -38.47 7.13 50.19
C LYS A 250 -38.36 8.47 49.45
N LEU A 251 -37.21 9.13 49.53
CA LEU A 251 -36.93 10.35 48.78
C LEU A 251 -36.97 10.12 47.26
N ARG A 252 -36.44 9.00 46.77
CA ARG A 252 -36.46 8.66 45.34
C ARG A 252 -37.87 8.40 44.84
N LYS A 253 -38.71 7.72 45.63
CA LYS A 253 -40.15 7.55 45.37
C LYS A 253 -40.84 8.91 45.23
N ILE A 254 -40.66 9.81 46.21
CA ILE A 254 -41.24 11.16 46.17
C ILE A 254 -40.83 11.93 44.92
N ARG A 255 -39.54 11.88 44.53
CA ARG A 255 -39.06 12.54 43.31
C ARG A 255 -39.64 11.91 42.04
N ALA A 256 -39.78 10.58 41.98
CA ALA A 256 -40.43 9.90 40.87
C ALA A 256 -41.90 10.32 40.77
N SER A 257 -42.64 10.33 41.88
CA SER A 257 -44.02 10.81 41.97
C SER A 257 -44.16 12.27 41.52
N GLN A 258 -43.25 13.16 41.93
CA GLN A 258 -43.20 14.56 41.48
C GLN A 258 -42.95 14.68 39.97
N ASN A 259 -42.04 13.90 39.41
CA ASN A 259 -41.76 13.91 37.99
C ASN A 259 -42.93 13.36 37.17
N ILE A 260 -43.55 12.26 37.60
CA ILE A 260 -44.76 11.69 36.99
C ILE A 260 -45.90 12.73 37.02
N ALA A 261 -46.14 13.38 38.16
CA ALA A 261 -47.14 14.43 38.30
C ALA A 261 -46.86 15.61 37.34
N ARG A 262 -45.59 16.03 37.20
CA ARG A 262 -45.18 17.10 36.28
C ARG A 262 -45.40 16.71 34.81
N THR A 263 -45.01 15.50 34.40
CA THR A 263 -45.23 14.99 33.04
C THR A 263 -46.70 14.89 32.71
N ILE A 264 -47.54 14.41 33.65
CA ILE A 264 -48.99 14.32 33.48
C ILE A 264 -49.61 15.72 33.37
N ALA A 265 -49.21 16.66 34.22
CA ALA A 265 -49.70 18.04 34.19
C ALA A 265 -49.36 18.78 32.88
N GLN A 266 -48.23 18.45 32.25
CA GLN A 266 -47.79 19.01 30.97
C GLN A 266 -48.37 18.28 29.75
N SER A 267 -48.87 17.05 29.93
CA SER A 267 -49.44 16.28 28.82
C SER A 267 -50.73 16.93 28.31
N LYS A 268 -50.87 17.06 26.99
CA LYS A 268 -52.04 17.69 26.35
C LYS A 268 -53.31 16.83 26.46
N ASN A 269 -53.17 15.54 26.78
CA ASN A 269 -54.26 14.58 26.78
C ASN A 269 -54.65 14.23 28.22
N ARG A 270 -55.91 14.50 28.62
CA ARG A 270 -56.39 14.28 30.00
C ARG A 270 -56.90 12.85 30.16
N VAL A 271 -56.07 11.96 30.68
CA VAL A 271 -56.42 10.57 31.03
C VAL A 271 -56.57 10.46 32.55
N TYR A 272 -57.71 9.96 33.03
CA TYR A 272 -57.91 9.67 34.45
C TYR A 272 -57.18 8.39 34.81
N LEU A 273 -56.03 8.52 35.46
CA LEU A 273 -55.23 7.41 35.95
C LEU A 273 -55.33 7.34 37.47
N ASN A 274 -55.43 6.13 38.01
CA ASN A 274 -55.50 5.90 39.45
C ASN A 274 -54.18 6.31 40.13
N ALA A 275 -54.28 7.12 41.18
CA ALA A 275 -53.13 7.60 41.97
C ALA A 275 -52.28 6.48 42.58
N GLN A 276 -52.89 5.33 42.87
CA GLN A 276 -52.21 4.12 43.36
C GLN A 276 -51.22 3.57 42.33
N SER A 277 -51.67 3.47 41.07
CA SER A 277 -50.88 2.94 39.94
C SER A 277 -49.72 3.88 39.58
N LEU A 278 -49.88 5.17 39.81
CA LEU A 278 -48.88 6.20 39.54
C LEU A 278 -47.91 6.44 40.70
N MET A 279 -47.98 5.65 41.78
CA MET A 279 -47.18 5.81 43.00
C MET A 279 -47.25 7.23 43.60
N LEU A 280 -48.37 7.94 43.41
CA LEU A 280 -48.56 9.30 43.92
C LEU A 280 -48.94 9.30 45.41
N ASN A 281 -49.35 8.14 45.95
CA ASN A 281 -49.65 7.97 47.37
C ASN A 281 -48.36 7.72 48.16
N VAL A 282 -47.80 8.79 48.71
CA VAL A 282 -46.50 8.79 49.41
C VAL A 282 -46.61 8.26 50.85
N GLY A 283 -47.80 8.30 51.46
CA GLY A 283 -48.02 8.03 52.90
C GLY A 283 -48.50 6.62 53.27
N GLU A 284 -48.55 5.66 52.34
CA GLU A 284 -49.01 4.30 52.62
C GLU A 284 -47.97 3.45 53.37
N LYS A 285 -48.43 2.73 54.39
CA LYS A 285 -47.60 1.85 55.24
C LYS A 285 -47.09 0.61 54.50
N ASP A 286 -47.83 0.11 53.51
CA ASP A 286 -47.47 -1.10 52.75
C ASP A 286 -46.09 -1.01 52.07
N PHE A 287 -45.71 0.18 51.61
CA PHE A 287 -44.40 0.39 50.97
C PHE A 287 -43.27 0.42 52.00
N ASP A 288 -43.50 1.01 53.17
CA ASP A 288 -42.52 1.09 54.24
C ASP A 288 -42.23 -0.31 54.82
N GLU A 289 -43.26 -1.13 55.02
CA GLU A 289 -43.12 -2.52 55.48
C GLU A 289 -42.35 -3.40 54.47
N GLN A 290 -42.59 -3.21 53.17
CA GLN A 290 -41.84 -3.91 52.12
C GLN A 290 -40.37 -3.50 52.08
N VAL A 291 -40.06 -2.20 52.20
CA VAL A 291 -38.67 -1.71 52.25
C VAL A 291 -37.92 -2.29 53.44
N ASP A 292 -38.54 -2.33 54.62
CA ASP A 292 -37.94 -2.89 55.84
C ASP A 292 -37.75 -4.42 55.75
N SER A 293 -38.68 -5.14 55.10
CA SER A 293 -38.54 -6.58 54.86
C SER A 293 -37.40 -6.93 53.89
N LEU A 294 -37.11 -6.06 52.92
CA LEU A 294 -36.06 -6.23 51.91
C LEU A 294 -34.66 -5.97 52.50
N THR A 295 -34.51 -4.97 53.37
CA THR A 295 -33.28 -4.73 54.14
C THR A 295 -33.00 -5.86 55.14
N ALA A 296 -34.03 -6.48 55.72
CA ALA A 296 -33.89 -7.62 56.62
C ALA A 296 -33.47 -8.92 55.89
N LYS A 297 -34.08 -9.25 54.73
CA LYS A 297 -33.70 -10.43 53.92
C LYS A 297 -32.30 -10.34 53.32
N LYS A 298 -31.83 -9.14 52.94
CA LYS A 298 -30.49 -8.97 52.34
C LYS A 298 -29.35 -9.19 53.32
N LYS A 299 -29.51 -8.81 54.60
CA LYS A 299 -28.48 -9.08 55.64
C LYS A 299 -28.17 -10.56 55.81
N SER A 300 -29.10 -11.47 55.50
CA SER A 300 -28.84 -12.92 55.53
C SER A 300 -28.23 -13.45 54.22
N GLN A 301 -28.63 -12.91 53.06
CA GLN A 301 -28.09 -13.31 51.74
C GLN A 301 -26.67 -12.77 51.46
N THR A 302 -26.31 -11.56 51.92
CA THR A 302 -24.95 -11.00 51.74
C THR A 302 -23.87 -11.83 52.46
N ARG A 303 -24.25 -12.57 53.52
CA ARG A 303 -23.37 -13.55 54.19
C ARG A 303 -23.16 -14.84 53.39
N ALA A 304 -24.11 -15.23 52.54
CA ALA A 304 -24.03 -16.44 51.72
C ALA A 304 -23.28 -16.20 50.39
N VAL A 305 -23.48 -15.04 49.76
CA VAL A 305 -22.90 -14.71 48.44
C VAL A 305 -21.39 -14.40 48.49
N MET A 306 -20.83 -14.08 49.67
CA MET A 306 -19.37 -13.94 49.84
C MET A 306 -18.62 -15.28 49.83
N GLN A 307 -19.29 -16.41 50.06
CA GLN A 307 -18.68 -17.75 50.06
C GLN A 307 -18.65 -18.39 48.65
N GLU A 308 -19.45 -17.88 47.71
CA GLU A 308 -19.65 -18.44 46.36
C GLU A 308 -18.84 -17.70 45.27
N ARG A 309 -18.00 -16.75 45.66
CA ARG A 309 -17.28 -15.83 44.74
C ARG A 309 -15.90 -16.32 44.30
N LEU A 310 -15.54 -17.57 44.60
CA LEU A 310 -14.24 -18.17 44.24
C LEU A 310 -14.28 -19.05 42.98
N ASP A 311 -15.45 -19.35 42.45
CA ASP A 311 -15.58 -20.20 41.25
C ASP A 311 -16.38 -19.46 40.17
N VAL A 312 -15.71 -18.61 39.39
CA VAL A 312 -16.23 -18.15 38.10
C VAL A 312 -15.25 -18.58 37.03
N GLU A 313 -15.50 -19.78 36.48
CA GLU A 313 -14.93 -20.17 35.20
C GLU A 313 -15.44 -19.21 34.11
N PRO A 314 -14.58 -18.73 33.19
CA PRO A 314 -15.06 -18.02 32.02
C PRO A 314 -15.70 -19.00 31.05
N LEU A 315 -16.94 -18.68 30.66
CA LEU A 315 -17.72 -19.34 29.61
C LEU A 315 -16.85 -19.67 28.38
N SER A 316 -16.89 -20.93 27.98
CA SER A 316 -16.39 -21.40 26.69
C SER A 316 -17.07 -20.65 25.54
N SER A 317 -16.31 -19.85 24.80
CA SER A 317 -16.74 -19.25 23.54
C SER A 317 -16.65 -20.30 22.42
N GLU A 318 -17.80 -20.74 21.93
CA GLU A 318 -17.95 -21.48 20.68
C GLU A 318 -17.63 -20.57 19.49
N ALA A 319 -16.34 -20.46 19.17
CA ALA A 319 -15.72 -20.23 17.86
C ALA A 319 -14.23 -19.97 18.16
N GLY A 320 -13.34 -20.83 17.65
CA GLY A 320 -11.91 -20.82 17.98
C GLY A 320 -11.15 -19.61 17.44
N GLU A 321 -11.41 -18.44 18.01
CA GLU A 321 -10.63 -17.22 17.79
C GLU A 321 -9.38 -17.29 18.68
N LEU A 322 -8.20 -17.11 18.07
CA LEU A 322 -6.92 -17.15 18.78
C LEU A 322 -6.77 -15.88 19.62
N VAL A 323 -6.86 -16.02 20.94
CA VAL A 323 -6.59 -14.94 21.90
C VAL A 323 -5.37 -15.32 22.74
N PHE A 324 -4.42 -14.39 22.87
CA PHE A 324 -3.25 -14.56 23.73
C PHE A 324 -3.66 -14.40 25.19
N LYS A 325 -3.12 -15.27 26.05
CA LYS A 325 -3.35 -15.22 27.49
C LYS A 325 -2.43 -14.19 28.16
N ARG A 326 -2.66 -13.91 29.45
CA ARG A 326 -1.99 -12.84 30.21
C ARG A 326 -0.45 -12.88 30.16
N HIS A 327 0.14 -14.07 30.10
CA HIS A 327 1.59 -14.25 30.10
C HIS A 327 2.03 -14.97 28.83
N VAL A 328 2.89 -14.32 28.04
CA VAL A 328 3.35 -14.85 26.76
C VAL A 328 4.84 -15.19 26.83
N TYR A 329 5.19 -16.43 26.48
CA TYR A 329 6.57 -16.86 26.29
C TYR A 329 6.85 -17.00 24.81
N ILE A 330 7.87 -16.30 24.32
CA ILE A 330 8.23 -16.28 22.91
C ILE A 330 9.62 -16.90 22.76
N SER A 331 9.69 -17.93 21.93
CA SER A 331 10.95 -18.47 21.42
C SER A 331 10.96 -18.33 19.90
N TYR A 332 12.14 -18.07 19.37
CA TYR A 332 12.37 -18.07 17.94
C TYR A 332 13.59 -18.92 17.61
N ASN A 333 13.77 -19.20 16.33
CA ASN A 333 14.90 -19.98 15.86
C ASN A 333 16.18 -19.14 15.92
N ASP A 334 16.80 -19.14 17.10
CA ASP A 334 18.10 -18.56 17.38
C ASP A 334 19.25 -19.38 16.78
N ILE A 335 20.49 -18.98 17.04
CA ILE A 335 21.70 -19.63 16.50
C ILE A 335 21.78 -21.13 16.80
N SER A 336 21.16 -21.58 17.89
CA SER A 336 21.24 -22.95 18.42
C SER A 336 19.93 -23.74 18.25
N GLY A 337 18.84 -23.06 17.89
CA GLY A 337 17.48 -23.60 17.96
C GLY A 337 17.06 -24.07 19.36
N ALA A 338 17.78 -23.71 20.43
CA ALA A 338 17.54 -24.25 21.77
C ALA A 338 16.25 -23.70 22.38
N GLY A 339 15.94 -22.42 22.19
CA GLY A 339 14.70 -21.82 22.69
C GLY A 339 13.44 -22.48 22.11
N SER A 340 13.41 -22.68 20.79
CA SER A 340 12.29 -23.34 20.10
C SER A 340 12.17 -24.82 20.50
N ARG A 341 13.29 -25.55 20.58
CA ARG A 341 13.33 -26.94 21.08
C ARG A 341 12.85 -27.07 22.52
N ALA A 342 13.17 -26.11 23.39
CA ALA A 342 12.74 -26.10 24.78
C ALA A 342 11.22 -26.00 24.91
N LEU A 343 10.58 -25.09 24.18
CA LEU A 343 9.11 -24.92 24.22
C LEU A 343 8.36 -26.04 23.50
N LEU A 344 8.92 -26.61 22.43
CA LEU A 344 8.34 -27.77 21.73
C LEU A 344 8.21 -29.02 22.61
N GLY A 345 9.00 -29.10 23.69
CA GLY A 345 8.96 -30.21 24.64
C GLY A 345 7.88 -30.12 25.70
N ILE A 346 6.87 -29.25 25.56
CA ILE A 346 5.83 -29.11 26.57
C ILE A 346 5.06 -30.43 26.78
N ASP A 347 4.93 -30.84 28.04
CA ASP A 347 4.26 -32.08 28.46
C ASP A 347 2.95 -31.76 29.19
N MET A 348 2.10 -30.98 28.51
CA MET A 348 0.80 -30.54 29.01
C MET A 348 -0.21 -30.47 27.88
N LYS A 349 -1.50 -30.47 28.23
CA LYS A 349 -2.59 -30.33 27.25
C LYS A 349 -2.63 -28.90 26.71
N VAL A 350 -2.26 -28.75 25.45
CA VAL A 350 -2.22 -27.48 24.73
C VAL A 350 -3.21 -27.47 23.56
N ASP A 351 -3.78 -26.31 23.26
CA ASP A 351 -4.40 -26.04 21.96
C ASP A 351 -3.34 -25.43 21.04
N SER A 352 -3.08 -26.09 19.92
CA SER A 352 -2.14 -25.60 18.90
C SER A 352 -2.90 -24.82 17.83
N TYR A 353 -2.41 -23.63 17.52
CA TYR A 353 -2.93 -22.75 16.49
C TYR A 353 -1.83 -22.40 15.49
N ASP A 354 -2.14 -22.52 14.21
CA ASP A 354 -1.29 -22.03 13.12
C ASP A 354 -1.50 -20.53 12.93
N LEU A 355 -0.46 -19.74 13.20
CA LEU A 355 -0.50 -18.31 12.89
C LEU A 355 -0.13 -18.12 11.42
N SER A 356 -1.09 -18.38 10.52
CA SER A 356 -0.87 -18.29 9.09
C SER A 356 -0.52 -16.85 8.66
N VAL A 357 0.77 -16.59 8.51
CA VAL A 357 1.34 -15.38 7.90
C VAL A 357 1.48 -15.67 6.41
N ILE A 358 0.82 -14.88 5.55
CA ILE A 358 0.78 -15.11 4.10
C ILE A 358 2.21 -15.19 3.54
N GLU A 359 3.10 -14.39 4.10
CA GLU A 359 4.51 -14.21 3.76
C GLU A 359 5.38 -15.41 4.20
N LEU A 360 4.88 -16.27 5.10
CA LEU A 360 5.55 -17.47 5.61
C LEU A 360 4.98 -18.79 5.05
N LYS A 361 3.93 -18.75 4.21
CA LYS A 361 3.22 -19.96 3.72
C LYS A 361 4.11 -21.01 3.03
N ASN A 362 5.25 -20.59 2.47
CA ASN A 362 6.18 -21.47 1.75
C ASN A 362 7.44 -21.85 2.55
N MET A 363 7.54 -21.43 3.82
CA MET A 363 8.70 -21.70 4.66
C MET A 363 8.60 -23.08 5.30
N LYS A 364 9.75 -23.76 5.41
CA LYS A 364 9.85 -25.05 6.12
C LYS A 364 10.24 -24.82 7.58
N PRO A 365 9.81 -25.70 8.51
CA PRO A 365 10.26 -25.64 9.89
C PRO A 365 11.76 -25.97 9.99
N ALA A 366 12.49 -25.22 10.81
CA ALA A 366 13.92 -25.39 11.07
C ALA A 366 14.18 -26.62 11.96
N THR A 367 13.36 -26.82 12.99
CA THR A 367 13.39 -28.00 13.83
C THR A 367 12.29 -28.97 13.42
N VAL A 368 12.61 -30.25 13.27
CA VAL A 368 11.65 -31.30 12.93
C VAL A 368 11.68 -32.43 13.96
N GLU A 369 10.63 -33.25 13.94
CA GLU A 369 10.56 -34.46 14.76
C GLU A 369 11.74 -35.37 14.47
N GLY A 370 12.37 -35.86 15.55
CA GLY A 370 13.41 -36.86 15.49
C GLY A 370 12.85 -38.25 15.78
N GLN A 371 13.41 -38.90 16.80
CA GLN A 371 13.01 -40.26 17.18
C GLN A 371 11.71 -40.29 18.01
N LEU A 372 11.45 -39.24 18.80
CA LEU A 372 10.24 -39.09 19.59
C LEU A 372 9.26 -38.17 18.84
N LYS A 373 7.98 -38.57 18.82
CA LYS A 373 6.90 -37.77 18.21
C LYS A 373 6.37 -36.73 19.18
N CYS A 374 6.07 -35.54 18.67
CA CYS A 374 5.40 -34.48 19.41
C CYS A 374 3.89 -34.78 19.51
N GLN A 375 3.22 -34.14 20.48
CA GLN A 375 1.76 -34.27 20.65
C GLN A 375 0.97 -33.54 19.55
N PHE A 376 1.61 -32.63 18.82
CA PHE A 376 1.05 -31.76 17.80
C PHE A 376 2.02 -31.61 16.63
N ASP A 377 1.51 -31.26 15.46
CA ASP A 377 2.31 -31.05 14.26
C ASP A 377 3.26 -29.85 14.43
N ILE A 378 4.51 -30.03 14.02
CA ILE A 378 5.52 -28.97 14.09
C ILE A 378 5.39 -28.05 12.87
N LEU A 379 4.93 -26.83 13.09
CA LEU A 379 4.76 -25.81 12.05
C LEU A 379 5.88 -24.76 12.08
N PRO A 380 6.10 -24.00 10.99
CA PRO A 380 7.09 -22.91 10.93
C PRO A 380 6.82 -21.78 11.93
N LEU A 381 5.55 -21.50 12.22
CA LEU A 381 5.10 -20.53 13.20
C LEU A 381 3.85 -21.06 13.87
N GLN A 382 3.89 -21.23 15.19
CA GLN A 382 2.76 -21.78 15.93
C GLN A 382 2.60 -21.11 17.29
N VAL A 383 1.34 -21.06 17.71
CA VAL A 383 0.95 -20.55 19.02
C VAL A 383 0.29 -21.69 19.79
N LEU A 384 0.81 -21.98 20.98
CA LEU A 384 0.28 -22.99 21.88
C LEU A 384 -0.37 -22.31 23.08
N ASN A 385 -1.68 -22.44 23.19
CA ASN A 385 -2.42 -21.98 24.37
C ASN A 385 -2.55 -23.14 25.37
N CYS A 386 -2.03 -22.95 26.58
CA CYS A 386 -2.11 -23.96 27.62
C CYS A 386 -3.52 -23.96 28.22
N LYS A 387 -4.34 -25.01 28.06
CA LYS A 387 -5.77 -25.01 28.44
C LYS A 387 -6.01 -24.59 29.89
N TYR A 388 -5.23 -25.15 30.81
CA TYR A 388 -5.44 -25.06 32.25
C TYR A 388 -4.65 -23.93 32.92
N GLU A 389 -4.01 -23.06 32.13
CA GLU A 389 -3.07 -22.06 32.64
C GLU A 389 -3.22 -20.72 31.89
N GLU A 390 -2.78 -19.62 32.50
CA GLU A 390 -2.81 -18.28 31.91
C GLU A 390 -1.63 -17.99 30.95
N PHE A 391 -1.01 -19.04 30.40
CA PHE A 391 0.18 -18.95 29.55
C PHE A 391 -0.11 -19.24 28.07
N THR A 392 0.46 -18.41 27.20
CA THR A 392 0.56 -18.63 25.75
C THR A 392 2.04 -18.81 25.37
N LEU A 393 2.36 -19.87 24.64
CA LEU A 393 3.70 -20.11 24.11
C LEU A 393 3.70 -19.81 22.61
N ILE A 394 4.63 -18.99 22.15
CA ILE A 394 4.82 -18.67 20.74
C ILE A 394 6.15 -19.27 20.31
N ILE A 395 6.09 -20.09 19.26
CA ILE A 395 7.25 -20.80 18.73
C ILE A 395 7.40 -20.40 17.26
N ILE A 396 8.42 -19.59 16.99
CA ILE A 396 8.86 -19.27 15.63
C ILE A 396 9.92 -20.31 15.26
N ASN A 397 9.48 -21.44 14.71
CA ASN A 397 10.34 -22.54 14.32
C ASN A 397 10.80 -22.42 12.86
N THR A 398 11.18 -21.23 12.43
CA THR A 398 11.74 -20.98 11.10
C THR A 398 12.74 -19.84 11.16
N VAL A 399 13.73 -19.85 10.28
CA VAL A 399 14.67 -18.74 10.15
C VAL A 399 13.96 -17.62 9.39
N LEU A 400 13.73 -16.49 10.07
CA LEU A 400 13.06 -15.34 9.48
C LEU A 400 14.03 -14.56 8.57
N PRO A 401 13.70 -14.36 7.29
CA PRO A 401 14.41 -13.43 6.42
C PRO A 401 14.30 -11.98 6.93
N SER A 402 15.36 -11.17 6.75
CA SER A 402 15.44 -9.79 7.24
C SER A 402 14.28 -8.88 6.79
N ASP A 403 13.76 -9.10 5.58
CA ASP A 403 12.63 -8.37 5.01
C ASP A 403 11.28 -8.75 5.66
N LYS A 404 11.20 -9.92 6.29
CA LYS A 404 9.96 -10.46 6.90
C LYS A 404 9.92 -10.33 8.42
N VAL A 405 11.06 -10.09 9.07
CA VAL A 405 11.18 -9.95 10.54
C VAL A 405 10.16 -8.94 11.07
N GLN A 406 10.08 -7.74 10.48
CA GLN A 406 9.20 -6.68 10.96
C GLN A 406 7.72 -7.05 10.83
N PHE A 407 7.34 -7.75 9.75
CA PHE A 407 5.96 -8.17 9.54
C PHE A 407 5.52 -9.21 10.58
N VAL A 408 6.37 -10.21 10.83
CA VAL A 408 6.09 -11.27 11.81
C VAL A 408 6.06 -10.71 13.22
N ALA A 409 7.01 -9.83 13.56
CA ALA A 409 7.05 -9.14 14.84
C ALA A 409 5.78 -8.31 15.06
N ASN A 410 5.38 -7.48 14.09
CA ASN A 410 4.14 -6.69 14.16
C ASN A 410 2.92 -7.59 14.39
N LYS A 411 2.77 -8.66 13.61
CA LYS A 411 1.59 -9.52 13.73
C LYS A 411 1.50 -10.18 15.10
N ILE A 412 2.60 -10.71 15.62
CA ILE A 412 2.65 -11.28 16.98
C ILE A 412 2.30 -10.21 18.01
N PHE A 413 2.84 -9.01 17.82
CA PHE A 413 2.64 -7.90 18.72
C PHE A 413 1.19 -7.39 18.73
N ASP A 414 0.52 -7.34 17.58
CA ASP A 414 -0.90 -7.00 17.48
C ASP A 414 -1.76 -7.95 18.33
N TYR A 415 -1.48 -9.26 18.27
CA TYR A 415 -2.16 -10.23 19.13
C TYR A 415 -1.82 -10.06 20.63
N CYS A 416 -0.62 -9.63 20.97
CA CYS A 416 -0.27 -9.29 22.36
C CYS A 416 -1.09 -8.09 22.87
N VAL A 417 -1.31 -7.08 22.02
CA VAL A 417 -2.12 -5.91 22.35
C VAL A 417 -3.60 -6.28 22.44
N GLU A 418 -4.13 -7.02 21.47
CA GLU A 418 -5.52 -7.49 21.47
C GLU A 418 -5.82 -8.40 22.68
N GLY A 419 -4.87 -9.28 23.04
CA GLY A 419 -4.96 -10.19 24.18
C GLY A 419 -4.73 -9.53 25.55
N LYS A 420 -4.41 -8.23 25.60
CA LYS A 420 -4.04 -7.49 26.83
C LYS A 420 -2.97 -8.22 27.67
N VAL A 421 -1.88 -8.62 27.01
CA VAL A 421 -0.78 -9.35 27.65
C VAL A 421 -0.12 -8.48 28.72
N GLU A 422 -0.03 -8.99 29.95
CA GLU A 422 0.56 -8.29 31.09
C GLU A 422 2.08 -8.45 31.13
N LYS A 423 2.62 -9.56 30.61
CA LYS A 423 4.05 -9.85 30.63
C LYS A 423 4.47 -10.70 29.45
N ILE A 424 5.57 -10.29 28.81
CA ILE A 424 6.24 -11.05 27.74
C ILE A 424 7.59 -11.56 28.24
N VAL A 425 7.89 -12.83 27.98
CA VAL A 425 9.18 -13.45 28.27
C VAL A 425 9.80 -13.96 26.96
N LEU A 426 10.96 -13.43 26.59
CA LEU A 426 11.71 -13.82 25.40
C LEU A 426 12.82 -14.80 25.79
N LEU A 427 12.87 -15.94 25.12
CA LEU A 427 13.92 -16.95 25.27
C LEU A 427 14.87 -16.88 24.08
N ASN A 428 16.15 -16.75 24.34
CA ASN A 428 17.14 -16.62 23.28
C ASN A 428 18.51 -17.18 23.65
N VAL A 429 19.17 -17.79 22.67
CA VAL A 429 20.60 -18.11 22.71
C VAL A 429 21.38 -17.19 21.78
N GLN A 430 22.44 -16.57 22.29
CA GLN A 430 23.28 -15.65 21.53
C GLN A 430 24.76 -16.01 21.60
N HIS A 431 25.48 -15.68 20.54
CA HIS A 431 26.93 -15.75 20.53
C HIS A 431 27.45 -14.51 21.24
N LEU A 432 27.98 -14.67 22.46
CA LEU A 432 28.48 -13.57 23.28
C LEU A 432 29.97 -13.79 23.59
N ASP A 433 30.78 -12.75 23.37
CA ASP A 433 32.22 -12.74 23.65
C ASP A 433 32.51 -12.58 25.14
N LEU A 434 32.11 -13.58 25.93
CA LEU A 434 32.29 -13.63 27.38
C LEU A 434 33.37 -14.65 27.77
N SER A 435 33.96 -14.48 28.96
CA SER A 435 34.90 -15.44 29.56
C SER A 435 34.26 -16.83 29.73
N GLU A 436 35.05 -17.92 29.64
CA GLU A 436 34.53 -19.30 29.63
C GLU A 436 33.60 -19.66 30.81
N LYS A 437 33.83 -19.12 32.01
CA LYS A 437 32.95 -19.36 33.17
C LYS A 437 31.59 -18.66 33.03
N ALA A 438 31.59 -17.47 32.43
CA ALA A 438 30.39 -16.65 32.20
C ALA A 438 29.54 -17.15 31.02
N ARG A 439 30.05 -18.10 30.21
CA ARG A 439 29.33 -18.70 29.08
C ARG A 439 28.27 -19.73 29.47
N ARG A 440 28.32 -20.27 30.69
CA ARG A 440 27.36 -21.31 31.14
C ARG A 440 26.18 -20.78 31.94
N ASP A 441 26.23 -19.50 32.31
CA ASP A 441 25.19 -18.83 33.09
C ASP A 441 24.08 -18.30 32.17
N MET A 442 22.85 -18.25 32.69
CA MET A 442 21.76 -17.53 32.04
C MET A 442 21.67 -16.11 32.60
N TYR A 443 21.43 -15.16 31.70
CA TYR A 443 21.28 -13.75 32.03
C TYR A 443 19.81 -13.34 31.90
N GLU A 444 19.38 -12.50 32.84
CA GLU A 444 18.02 -11.97 32.89
C GLU A 444 18.03 -10.45 32.74
N ASN A 445 17.44 -9.95 31.67
CA ASN A 445 17.33 -8.52 31.39
C ASN A 445 15.85 -8.11 31.42
N CYS A 446 15.51 -7.17 32.30
CA CYS A 446 14.15 -6.64 32.42
C CYS A 446 14.01 -5.28 31.74
N PHE A 447 12.95 -5.11 30.96
CA PHE A 447 12.63 -3.86 30.27
C PHE A 447 11.31 -3.29 30.81
N ARG A 448 11.19 -1.95 30.81
CA ARG A 448 9.96 -1.19 31.13
C ARG A 448 9.30 -1.56 32.47
N GLY A 449 10.10 -1.74 33.53
CA GLY A 449 9.59 -1.98 34.88
C GLY A 449 9.11 -3.41 35.13
N ALA A 450 9.43 -4.36 34.24
CA ALA A 450 9.21 -5.77 34.52
C ALA A 450 9.99 -6.23 35.78
N ASN A 451 9.32 -6.96 36.67
CA ASN A 451 9.97 -7.62 37.79
C ASN A 451 10.78 -8.82 37.30
N THR A 452 11.97 -9.01 37.89
CA THR A 452 12.81 -10.19 37.68
C THR A 452 12.03 -11.45 38.05
N MET A 453 11.94 -12.39 37.11
CA MET A 453 11.37 -13.73 37.22
C MET A 453 12.22 -14.64 38.10
N THR A 454 13.54 -14.59 37.94
CA THR A 454 14.48 -15.53 38.60
C THR A 454 15.50 -14.84 39.49
N GLY A 455 15.67 -13.53 39.37
CA GLY A 455 16.69 -12.78 40.10
C GLY A 455 18.11 -13.10 39.61
N MET A 456 18.24 -13.62 38.39
CA MET A 456 19.53 -13.90 37.78
C MET A 456 20.26 -12.61 37.43
N LYS A 457 21.57 -12.71 37.21
CA LYS A 457 22.40 -11.53 36.90
C LYS A 457 21.99 -10.95 35.55
N PRO A 458 21.91 -9.61 35.40
CA PRO A 458 21.74 -9.00 34.10
C PRO A 458 23.01 -9.17 33.26
N MET A 459 22.86 -9.11 31.94
CA MET A 459 23.99 -9.12 31.02
C MET A 459 24.99 -7.99 31.33
N PRO A 460 26.31 -8.21 31.12
CA PRO A 460 27.31 -7.17 31.27
C PRO A 460 26.99 -5.91 30.45
N MET A 461 27.28 -4.75 31.03
CA MET A 461 27.06 -3.45 30.39
C MET A 461 27.89 -3.36 29.09
N ASN A 462 27.29 -2.82 28.01
CA ASN A 462 27.87 -2.70 26.66
C ASN A 462 28.02 -4.00 25.85
N THR A 463 27.28 -5.06 26.18
CA THR A 463 27.20 -6.25 25.33
C THR A 463 26.38 -5.94 24.06
N PRO A 464 26.94 -6.00 22.84
CA PRO A 464 26.19 -5.74 21.63
C PRO A 464 25.23 -6.89 21.31
N ILE A 465 24.00 -6.56 20.90
CA ILE A 465 22.98 -7.52 20.46
C ILE A 465 22.79 -7.32 18.95
N TYR A 466 23.18 -8.32 18.15
CA TYR A 466 23.09 -8.27 16.68
C TYR A 466 21.85 -8.95 16.10
N ASP A 467 21.00 -9.54 16.94
CA ASP A 467 19.81 -10.24 16.49
C ASP A 467 18.71 -9.26 16.03
N GLN A 468 18.39 -9.31 14.74
CA GLN A 468 17.45 -8.40 14.10
C GLN A 468 16.01 -8.58 14.61
N PHE A 469 15.59 -9.81 14.91
CA PHE A 469 14.23 -10.05 15.42
C PHE A 469 14.10 -9.51 16.84
N LEU A 470 15.06 -9.81 17.71
CA LEU A 470 15.09 -9.33 19.08
C LEU A 470 15.17 -7.80 19.15
N SER A 471 16.01 -7.16 18.34
CA SER A 471 16.13 -5.70 18.33
C SER A 471 14.82 -5.04 17.92
N THR A 472 14.17 -5.58 16.87
CA THR A 472 12.89 -5.08 16.36
C THR A 472 11.78 -5.27 17.39
N PHE A 473 11.70 -6.47 17.99
CA PHE A 473 10.64 -6.80 18.95
C PHE A 473 10.78 -6.01 20.26
N LEU A 474 12.00 -5.83 20.78
CA LEU A 474 12.25 -5.01 21.98
C LEU A 474 11.95 -3.52 21.75
N GLN A 475 12.17 -3.01 20.53
CA GLN A 475 11.77 -1.64 20.18
C GLN A 475 10.24 -1.50 20.22
N MET A 476 9.50 -2.46 19.65
CA MET A 476 8.04 -2.46 19.66
C MET A 476 7.47 -2.54 21.08
N THR A 477 7.94 -3.47 21.91
CA THR A 477 7.49 -3.58 23.32
C THR A 477 7.84 -2.34 24.14
N SER A 478 8.94 -1.66 23.79
CA SER A 478 9.33 -0.40 24.42
C SER A 478 8.41 0.78 24.05
N ILE A 479 7.77 0.76 22.88
CA ILE A 479 6.85 1.80 22.42
C ILE A 479 5.50 1.68 23.14
N GLU A 480 4.90 0.49 23.17
CA GLU A 480 3.59 0.26 23.81
C GLU A 480 3.67 0.01 25.32
N ASN A 481 4.87 0.09 25.90
CA ASN A 481 5.09 0.00 27.34
C ASN A 481 4.65 -1.35 27.97
N ILE A 482 4.85 -2.46 27.26
CA ILE A 482 4.54 -3.82 27.75
C ILE A 482 5.74 -4.37 28.56
N PRO A 483 5.56 -4.83 29.82
CA PRO A 483 6.62 -5.42 30.61
C PRO A 483 7.25 -6.64 29.92
N THR A 484 8.54 -6.56 29.59
CA THR A 484 9.26 -7.60 28.85
C THR A 484 10.49 -8.08 29.63
N VAL A 485 10.64 -9.40 29.75
CA VAL A 485 11.82 -10.06 30.34
C VAL A 485 12.54 -10.83 29.25
N LEU A 486 13.84 -10.63 29.12
CA LEU A 486 14.70 -11.36 28.17
C LEU A 486 15.59 -12.32 28.95
N LEU A 487 15.45 -13.61 28.66
CA LEU A 487 16.32 -14.67 29.14
C LEU A 487 17.31 -15.03 28.04
N THR A 488 18.60 -14.75 28.28
CA THR A 488 19.67 -14.96 27.30
C THR A 488 20.70 -15.94 27.83
N ILE A 489 20.99 -16.98 27.04
CA ILE A 489 22.06 -17.94 27.31
C ILE A 489 23.16 -17.77 26.25
N PRO A 490 24.44 -17.64 26.63
CA PRO A 490 25.53 -17.68 25.67
C PRO A 490 25.64 -19.08 25.04
N GLY A 491 25.69 -19.17 23.72
CA GLY A 491 25.79 -20.46 23.02
C GLY A 491 26.42 -20.36 21.64
N PHE A 492 26.60 -21.50 20.98
CA PHE A 492 27.17 -21.61 19.64
C PHE A 492 26.12 -22.00 18.60
N LYS A 493 26.48 -21.90 17.33
CA LYS A 493 25.62 -22.32 16.23
C LYS A 493 25.36 -23.83 16.32
N ALA A 494 24.10 -24.24 16.19
CA ALA A 494 23.73 -25.65 16.22
C ALA A 494 24.28 -26.42 15.02
N TYR A 495 24.65 -27.68 15.25
CA TYR A 495 25.10 -28.56 14.18
C TYR A 495 23.93 -28.95 13.26
N PRO A 496 24.12 -28.78 11.93
CA PRO A 496 23.08 -29.12 10.96
C PRO A 496 22.84 -30.62 10.87
N GLY A 497 21.57 -31.01 10.90
CA GLY A 497 21.13 -32.41 10.84
C GLY A 497 21.28 -33.18 12.16
N GLY A 498 21.70 -32.52 13.24
CA GLY A 498 21.92 -33.14 14.55
C GLY A 498 20.80 -32.91 15.57
N CYS A 499 20.74 -33.82 16.55
CA CYS A 499 19.99 -33.62 17.80
C CYS A 499 20.71 -32.61 18.72
N ALA A 500 20.08 -32.20 19.83
CA ALA A 500 20.75 -31.31 20.78
C ALA A 500 21.99 -31.99 21.38
N CYS A 501 23.13 -31.30 21.36
CA CYS A 501 24.39 -31.83 21.86
C CYS A 501 25.01 -30.93 22.94
N ASP A 502 26.01 -31.46 23.65
CA ASP A 502 26.74 -30.69 24.67
C ASP A 502 27.84 -29.82 24.01
N GLU A 503 28.25 -30.14 22.78
CA GLU A 503 29.31 -29.43 22.04
C GLU A 503 28.85 -28.05 21.53
N ASP A 504 27.63 -27.95 21.01
CA ASP A 504 27.03 -26.66 20.59
C ASP A 504 26.38 -25.89 21.78
N GLY A 505 26.33 -26.50 22.96
CA GLY A 505 25.71 -25.95 24.17
C GLY A 505 24.17 -25.99 24.16
N SER A 506 23.54 -26.51 23.10
CA SER A 506 22.09 -26.51 22.95
C SER A 506 21.39 -27.37 24.02
N LYS A 507 21.98 -28.51 24.40
CA LYS A 507 21.42 -29.39 25.43
C LYS A 507 21.41 -28.75 26.83
N HIS A 508 22.49 -28.03 27.17
CA HIS A 508 22.56 -27.24 28.40
C HIS A 508 21.54 -26.11 28.41
N ALA A 509 21.45 -25.35 27.30
CA ALA A 509 20.50 -24.25 27.16
C ALA A 509 19.04 -24.71 27.28
N ILE A 510 18.67 -25.80 26.63
CA ILE A 510 17.31 -26.39 26.72
C ILE A 510 16.98 -26.75 28.17
N SER A 511 17.90 -27.44 28.86
CA SER A 511 17.71 -27.84 30.26
C SER A 511 17.50 -26.63 31.16
N LEU A 512 18.30 -25.57 30.97
CA LEU A 512 18.25 -24.38 31.80
C LEU A 512 16.98 -23.54 31.56
N PHE A 513 16.53 -23.42 30.31
CA PHE A 513 15.25 -22.78 29.99
C PHE A 513 14.07 -23.53 30.60
N GLN A 514 14.02 -24.86 30.44
CA GLN A 514 12.94 -25.67 31.00
C GLN A 514 12.93 -25.63 32.53
N GLU A 515 14.10 -25.76 33.17
CA GLU A 515 14.20 -25.68 34.62
C GLU A 515 13.75 -24.31 35.14
N THR A 516 14.13 -23.23 34.44
CA THR A 516 13.72 -21.87 34.82
C THR A 516 12.22 -21.67 34.65
N ILE A 517 11.66 -22.04 33.50
CA ILE A 517 10.23 -21.87 33.25
C ILE A 517 9.43 -22.72 34.25
N THR A 518 9.82 -23.97 34.51
CA THR A 518 9.16 -24.84 35.51
C THR A 518 9.34 -24.35 36.95
N LYS A 519 10.39 -23.58 37.27
CA LYS A 519 10.53 -22.92 38.58
C LYS A 519 9.61 -21.71 38.73
N CYS A 520 9.46 -20.92 37.66
CA CYS A 520 8.66 -19.69 37.68
C CYS A 520 7.18 -19.91 37.34
N THR A 521 6.83 -21.06 36.77
CA THR A 521 5.49 -21.42 36.32
C THR A 521 5.15 -22.85 36.69
N SER A 522 3.89 -23.24 36.58
CA SER A 522 3.41 -24.62 36.71
C SER A 522 3.65 -25.47 35.44
N LEU A 523 4.32 -24.93 34.41
CA LEU A 523 4.54 -25.64 33.14
C LEU A 523 5.54 -26.78 33.29
N LYS A 524 5.19 -27.95 32.73
CA LYS A 524 6.03 -29.15 32.70
C LYS A 524 6.54 -29.41 31.28
N PHE A 525 7.82 -29.79 31.18
CA PHE A 525 8.48 -30.10 29.92
C PHE A 525 9.16 -31.47 29.97
N ASN A 526 9.21 -32.12 28.81
CA ASN A 526 9.91 -33.37 28.60
C ASN A 526 11.27 -33.11 27.93
N LEU A 527 12.33 -33.10 28.74
CA LEU A 527 13.70 -32.85 28.29
C LEU A 527 14.18 -33.87 27.24
N LYS A 528 13.77 -35.14 27.35
CA LYS A 528 14.16 -36.18 26.38
C LYS A 528 13.56 -35.91 25.01
N LEU A 529 12.31 -35.44 24.97
CA LEU A 529 11.64 -35.03 23.73
C LEU A 529 12.38 -33.85 23.09
N SER A 530 12.59 -32.76 23.85
CA SER A 530 13.28 -31.56 23.35
C SER A 530 14.68 -31.84 22.79
N CYS A 531 15.47 -32.67 23.48
CA CYS A 531 16.81 -33.01 23.03
C CYS A 531 16.83 -33.92 21.79
N SER A 532 15.77 -34.69 21.55
CA SER A 532 15.65 -35.59 20.41
C SER A 532 15.26 -34.90 19.09
N LEU A 533 14.85 -33.63 19.15
CA LEU A 533 14.42 -32.87 17.98
C LEU A 533 15.61 -32.54 17.07
N ILE A 534 15.44 -32.79 15.77
CA ILE A 534 16.50 -32.63 14.77
C ILE A 534 16.46 -31.21 14.22
N TYR A 535 17.61 -30.52 14.27
CA TYR A 535 17.77 -29.21 13.65
C TYR A 535 18.19 -29.39 12.19
N LYS A 536 17.35 -28.98 11.24
CA LYS A 536 17.68 -28.99 9.81
C LYS A 536 18.22 -27.62 9.41
N GLU A 537 19.43 -27.59 8.87
CA GLU A 537 19.99 -26.34 8.34
C GLU A 537 19.22 -25.82 7.12
N ARG A 538 19.49 -24.54 6.88
CA ARG A 538 18.91 -23.58 5.97
C ARG A 538 18.83 -24.04 4.50
N ASN A 539 17.69 -23.77 3.85
CA ASN A 539 17.67 -23.42 2.43
C ASN A 539 17.88 -21.90 2.33
N ASP A 540 19.13 -21.48 2.19
CA ASP A 540 19.49 -20.09 1.89
C ASP A 540 19.74 -19.99 0.37
N PRO A 541 18.91 -19.28 -0.42
CA PRO A 541 19.24 -19.03 -1.81
C PRO A 541 20.35 -17.97 -1.98
N ASP A 542 20.66 -17.15 -0.97
CA ASP A 542 21.52 -15.95 -1.12
C ASP A 542 22.76 -15.91 -0.21
N GLY A 543 22.96 -16.86 0.72
CA GLY A 543 24.21 -17.08 1.46
C GLY A 543 24.71 -15.97 2.40
N ASN A 544 24.16 -14.75 2.33
CA ASN A 544 24.73 -13.55 2.96
C ASN A 544 24.21 -13.24 4.37
N LEU A 545 23.04 -13.77 4.79
CA LEU A 545 22.47 -13.39 6.09
C LEU A 545 23.21 -14.03 7.29
N ALA A 546 23.87 -15.17 7.08
CA ALA A 546 24.63 -15.81 8.14
C ALA A 546 25.87 -14.96 8.47
N GLU A 547 26.61 -14.48 7.48
CA GLU A 547 27.80 -13.66 7.72
C GLU A 547 27.49 -12.35 8.46
N MET A 548 26.29 -11.74 8.30
CA MET A 548 25.93 -10.53 9.03
C MET A 548 25.43 -10.76 10.48
N MET A 549 24.93 -11.95 10.83
CA MET A 549 24.59 -12.28 12.22
C MET A 549 25.78 -12.84 13.01
N TYR A 550 26.87 -13.24 12.32
CA TYR A 550 28.03 -13.91 12.90
C TYR A 550 29.36 -13.13 12.75
N ALA A 551 29.34 -11.87 12.30
CA ALA A 551 30.52 -11.00 12.18
C ALA A 551 30.66 -10.00 13.35
#